data_AF-A0A938SEN3-F1
#
_entry.id   AF-A0A938SEN3-F1
#
_cell.length_a   1.000
_cell.length_b   1.000
_cell.length_c   1.000
_cell.angle_alpha   90.00
_cell.angle_beta   90.00
_cell.angle_gamma   90.00
#
_symmetry.space_group_name_H-M   'P 1'
#
loop_
_entity.id
_entity.type
_entity.pdbx_description
1 polymer ?
#
loop_
_entity_poly.entity_id
_entity_poly.type
_entity_poly.pdbx_seq_one_letter_code
_entity_poly.pdbx_strand_id
1 'polypeptide(L)'
;AVYRALAAGDLAEARKRLSMMVGRDTERLDEPEVARAAVESVAESIVDGVTAPLFFAVVAGPVGAMVYRAINTLDSTFGYKDERYLKFGWASARIDDAANFIPARLTAPLVAVAAALLRERPAASLQILWRDARNHASPNAGFAEAAMAGALGVQLGGLNYYAGEPEPKPTIGDHVEPLARGHIPRANALMFATTVLFLTMCLAARVGLEHWSNGVMR
;
A
#
# COMPACT_ATOMS: atom_id res chain seq x y z
N ALA A 1 9.96 -1.51 -12.67
CA ALA A 1 10.47 -2.54 -13.62
C ALA A 1 9.34 -3.15 -14.44
N VAL A 2 8.28 -3.68 -13.80
CA VAL A 2 7.10 -4.28 -14.45
C VAL A 2 6.53 -3.42 -15.58
N TYR A 3 6.23 -2.14 -15.33
CA TYR A 3 5.71 -1.22 -16.36
C TYR A 3 6.59 -1.16 -17.61
N ARG A 4 7.93 -1.13 -17.46
CA ARG A 4 8.84 -1.03 -18.62
C ARG A 4 8.78 -2.31 -19.47
N ALA A 5 8.67 -3.47 -18.84
CA ALA A 5 8.50 -4.75 -19.55
C ALA A 5 7.15 -4.81 -20.28
N LEU A 6 6.05 -4.42 -19.62
CA LEU A 6 4.73 -4.33 -20.25
C LEU A 6 4.69 -3.31 -21.39
N ALA A 7 5.36 -2.16 -21.24
CA ALA A 7 5.46 -1.14 -22.28
C ALA A 7 6.25 -1.65 -23.50
N ALA A 8 7.22 -2.53 -23.29
CA ALA A 8 7.97 -3.20 -24.35
C ALA A 8 7.25 -4.41 -24.97
N GLY A 9 6.06 -4.79 -24.47
CA GLY A 9 5.33 -5.97 -24.92
C GLY A 9 5.90 -7.30 -24.41
N ASP A 10 6.82 -7.26 -23.44
CA ASP A 10 7.44 -8.45 -22.86
C ASP A 10 6.71 -8.88 -21.59
N LEU A 11 5.63 -9.65 -21.78
CA LEU A 11 4.81 -10.15 -20.66
C LEU A 11 5.57 -11.17 -19.79
N ALA A 12 6.46 -11.97 -20.38
CA ALA A 12 7.24 -12.96 -19.65
C ALA A 12 8.20 -12.27 -18.65
N GLU A 13 8.92 -11.25 -19.12
CA GLU A 13 9.76 -10.43 -18.25
C GLU A 13 8.92 -9.65 -17.23
N ALA A 14 7.74 -9.15 -17.60
CA ALA A 14 6.86 -8.47 -16.66
C ALA A 14 6.43 -9.38 -15.50
N ARG A 15 6.04 -10.63 -15.79
CA ARG A 15 5.72 -11.66 -14.77
C ARG A 15 6.92 -11.95 -13.87
N LYS A 16 8.11 -12.14 -14.45
CA LYS A 16 9.35 -12.36 -13.68
C LYS A 16 9.70 -11.18 -12.78
N ARG A 17 9.50 -9.94 -13.24
CA ARG A 17 9.71 -8.75 -12.41
C ARG A 17 8.69 -8.65 -11.29
N LEU A 18 7.44 -9.01 -11.57
CA LEU A 18 6.36 -9.02 -10.59
C LEU A 18 6.59 -10.11 -9.52
N SER A 19 7.07 -11.29 -9.89
CA SER A 19 7.30 -12.41 -8.95
C SER A 19 8.33 -12.11 -7.86
N MET A 20 9.18 -11.11 -8.06
CA MET A 20 10.12 -10.62 -7.04
C MET A 20 9.47 -9.64 -6.05
N MET A 21 8.24 -9.22 -6.31
CA MET A 21 7.49 -8.23 -5.52
C MET A 21 6.27 -8.84 -4.81
N VAL A 22 5.71 -9.92 -5.35
CA VAL A 22 4.48 -10.54 -4.83
C VAL A 22 4.72 -12.00 -4.45
N GLY A 23 4.01 -12.47 -3.42
CA GLY A 23 4.06 -13.88 -3.00
C GLY A 23 3.13 -14.84 -3.77
N ARG A 24 2.29 -14.33 -4.69
CA ARG A 24 1.37 -15.14 -5.51
C ARG A 24 2.05 -15.67 -6.77
N ASP A 25 1.47 -16.70 -7.35
CA ASP A 25 1.90 -17.24 -8.64
C ASP A 25 1.67 -16.20 -9.75
N THR A 26 2.72 -15.96 -10.55
CA THR A 26 2.69 -14.93 -11.61
C THR A 26 2.73 -15.51 -13.02
N GLU A 27 3.09 -16.78 -13.17
CA GLU A 27 3.42 -17.40 -14.47
C GLU A 27 2.25 -17.39 -15.46
N ARG A 28 1.02 -17.41 -14.96
CA ARG A 28 -0.22 -17.48 -15.74
C ARG A 28 -0.98 -16.14 -15.84
N LEU A 29 -0.49 -15.08 -15.20
CA LEU A 29 -1.19 -13.78 -15.18
C LEU A 29 -1.16 -13.11 -16.55
N ASP A 30 -2.29 -12.70 -17.08
CA ASP A 30 -2.32 -11.86 -18.27
C ASP A 30 -1.87 -10.42 -17.95
N GLU A 31 -1.78 -9.54 -18.97
CA GLU A 31 -1.33 -8.17 -18.76
C GLU A 31 -2.18 -7.37 -17.75
N PRO A 32 -3.53 -7.40 -17.82
CA PRO A 32 -4.38 -6.78 -16.80
C PRO A 32 -4.10 -7.28 -15.38
N GLU A 33 -3.91 -8.58 -15.20
CA GLU A 33 -3.62 -9.17 -13.89
C GLU A 33 -2.21 -8.83 -13.39
N VAL A 34 -1.22 -8.73 -14.29
CA VAL A 34 0.10 -8.22 -13.94
C VAL A 34 0.03 -6.73 -13.54
N ALA A 35 -0.78 -5.94 -14.23
CA ALA A 35 -0.99 -4.53 -13.88
C ALA A 35 -1.74 -4.39 -12.56
N ARG A 36 -2.78 -5.21 -12.32
CA ARG A 36 -3.51 -5.30 -11.05
C ARG A 36 -2.55 -5.52 -9.91
N ALA A 37 -1.73 -6.55 -10.06
CA ALA A 37 -0.79 -6.95 -9.05
C ALA A 37 0.27 -5.88 -8.74
N ALA A 38 0.76 -5.20 -9.77
CA ALA A 38 1.68 -4.09 -9.59
C ALA A 38 1.03 -2.88 -8.91
N VAL A 39 -0.24 -2.58 -9.20
CA VAL A 39 -0.97 -1.48 -8.55
C VAL A 39 -1.26 -1.80 -7.09
N GLU A 40 -1.66 -3.04 -6.76
CA GLU A 40 -1.82 -3.53 -5.39
C GLU A 40 -0.52 -3.36 -4.60
N SER A 41 0.61 -3.84 -5.12
CA SER A 41 1.91 -3.68 -4.47
C SER A 41 2.31 -2.21 -4.28
N VAL A 42 1.99 -1.33 -5.23
CA VAL A 42 2.24 0.12 -5.05
C VAL A 42 1.37 0.66 -3.92
N ALA A 43 0.08 0.33 -3.88
CA ALA A 43 -0.86 0.78 -2.86
C ALA A 43 -0.44 0.33 -1.45
N GLU A 44 -0.12 -0.95 -1.27
CA GLU A 44 0.41 -1.50 -0.01
C GLU A 44 1.69 -0.76 0.40
N SER A 45 2.61 -0.55 -0.55
CA SER A 45 3.91 0.10 -0.26
C SER A 45 3.81 1.56 0.18
N ILE A 46 2.71 2.26 -0.10
CA ILE A 46 2.50 3.63 0.40
C ILE A 46 2.51 3.63 1.93
N VAL A 47 1.90 2.63 2.54
CA VAL A 47 1.88 2.49 4.00
C VAL A 47 3.21 1.93 4.46
N ASP A 48 3.54 0.72 4.01
CA ASP A 48 4.60 -0.07 4.64
C ASP A 48 6.00 0.43 4.29
N GLY A 49 6.17 0.91 3.06
CA GLY A 49 7.46 1.37 2.55
C GLY A 49 7.76 2.82 2.88
N VAL A 50 6.74 3.65 3.14
CA VAL A 50 6.89 5.11 3.14
C VAL A 50 6.24 5.79 4.34
N THR A 51 4.92 5.78 4.44
CA THR A 51 4.24 6.64 5.42
C THR A 51 4.35 6.13 6.85
N ALA A 52 4.37 4.81 7.08
CA ALA A 52 4.61 4.26 8.41
C ALA A 52 6.05 4.51 8.91
N PRO A 53 7.12 4.26 8.13
CA PRO A 53 8.47 4.68 8.51
C PRO A 53 8.58 6.18 8.83
N LEU A 54 7.95 7.04 8.03
CA LEU A 54 7.93 8.49 8.26
C LEU A 54 7.18 8.87 9.54
N PHE A 55 6.04 8.22 9.81
CA PHE A 55 5.27 8.42 11.03
C PHE A 55 6.13 8.10 12.27
N PHE A 56 6.77 6.93 12.30
CA PHE A 56 7.63 6.57 13.43
C PHE A 56 8.90 7.41 13.51
N ALA A 57 9.41 7.93 12.38
CA ALA A 57 10.50 8.91 12.38
C ALA A 57 10.13 10.21 13.09
N VAL A 58 8.88 10.66 12.97
CA VAL A 58 8.39 11.88 13.62
C VAL A 58 8.13 11.65 15.10
N VAL A 59 7.54 10.50 15.44
CA VAL A 59 7.16 10.17 16.83
C VAL A 59 8.38 9.84 17.69
N ALA A 60 9.33 9.05 17.16
CA ALA A 60 10.43 8.47 17.95
C ALA A 60 11.81 8.67 17.29
N GLY A 61 11.92 9.58 16.31
CA GLY A 61 13.17 9.87 15.63
C GLY A 61 13.65 8.72 14.73
N PRO A 62 14.92 8.75 14.28
CA PRO A 62 15.45 7.74 13.36
C PRO A 62 15.38 6.31 13.93
N VAL A 63 15.49 6.15 15.25
CA VAL A 63 15.35 4.86 15.92
C VAL A 63 13.94 4.30 15.73
N GLY A 64 12.89 5.13 15.83
CA GLY A 64 11.52 4.71 15.57
C GLY A 64 11.33 4.15 14.15
N ALA A 65 11.88 4.84 13.15
CA ALA A 65 11.84 4.38 11.76
C ALA A 65 12.55 3.03 11.58
N MET A 66 13.71 2.84 12.23
CA MET A 66 14.45 1.58 12.19
C MET A 66 13.68 0.44 12.88
N VAL A 67 13.06 0.69 14.04
CA VAL A 67 12.24 -0.29 14.75
C VAL A 67 11.05 -0.71 13.90
N TYR A 68 10.34 0.24 13.30
CA TYR A 68 9.27 -0.06 12.38
C TYR A 68 9.76 -0.91 11.21
N ARG A 69 10.89 -0.55 10.59
CA ARG A 69 11.45 -1.32 9.48
C ARG A 69 11.81 -2.75 9.89
N ALA A 70 12.30 -2.94 11.11
CA ALA A 70 12.56 -4.26 11.67
C ALA A 70 11.25 -5.06 11.83
N ILE A 71 10.19 -4.46 12.35
CA ILE A 71 8.85 -5.09 12.48
C ILE A 71 8.35 -5.55 11.11
N ASN A 72 8.35 -4.66 10.12
CA ASN A 72 7.87 -4.96 8.77
C ASN A 72 8.73 -6.03 8.06
N THR A 73 10.03 -6.02 8.30
CA THR A 73 10.94 -7.07 7.79
C THR A 73 10.65 -8.42 8.45
N LEU A 74 10.35 -8.42 9.76
CA LEU A 74 10.00 -9.63 10.50
C LEU A 74 8.72 -10.25 9.92
N ASP A 75 7.70 -9.43 9.65
CA ASP A 75 6.43 -9.91 9.08
C ASP A 75 6.59 -10.43 7.65
N SER A 76 7.28 -9.70 6.78
CA SER A 76 7.54 -10.18 5.41
C SER A 76 8.38 -11.48 5.35
N THR A 77 9.22 -11.73 6.36
CA THR A 77 10.09 -12.93 6.42
C THR A 77 9.39 -14.13 7.08
N PHE A 78 8.61 -13.90 8.14
CA PHE A 78 8.07 -14.96 8.99
C PHE A 78 6.55 -14.99 9.10
N GLY A 79 5.86 -13.96 8.63
CA GLY A 79 4.39 -13.87 8.59
C GLY A 79 3.77 -14.82 7.55
N TYR A 80 4.55 -15.24 6.53
CA TYR A 80 4.13 -16.29 5.62
C TYR A 80 4.12 -17.66 6.32
N LYS A 81 3.00 -18.37 6.14
CA LYS A 81 2.63 -19.64 6.78
C LYS A 81 3.61 -20.79 6.42
N ASP A 82 4.83 -20.75 6.96
CA ASP A 82 5.64 -21.97 7.13
C ASP A 82 5.03 -22.72 8.32
N GLU A 83 4.55 -23.94 8.11
CA GLU A 83 3.92 -24.78 9.17
C GLU A 83 4.81 -24.89 10.42
N ARG A 84 6.12 -24.68 10.28
CA ARG A 84 7.10 -24.66 11.37
C ARG A 84 7.04 -23.42 12.28
N TYR A 85 6.47 -22.30 11.83
CA TYR A 85 6.51 -21.00 12.55
C TYR A 85 5.13 -20.36 12.78
N LEU A 86 4.03 -21.10 12.62
CA LEU A 86 2.64 -20.62 12.74
C LEU A 86 2.37 -19.61 13.89
N LYS A 87 2.84 -19.89 15.11
CA LYS A 87 2.65 -18.97 16.27
C LYS A 87 3.53 -17.72 16.20
N PHE A 88 4.75 -17.86 15.68
CA PHE A 88 5.71 -16.77 15.54
C PHE A 88 5.30 -15.83 14.39
N GLY A 89 4.89 -16.38 13.25
CA GLY A 89 4.32 -15.63 12.14
C GLY A 89 3.05 -14.88 12.54
N TRP A 90 2.16 -15.52 13.31
CA TRP A 90 0.95 -14.84 13.82
C TRP A 90 1.28 -13.65 14.72
N ALA A 91 2.22 -13.80 15.65
CA ALA A 91 2.62 -12.70 16.53
C ALA A 91 3.29 -11.56 15.74
N SER A 92 4.14 -11.89 14.75
CA SER A 92 4.77 -10.93 13.85
C SER A 92 3.74 -10.12 13.06
N ALA A 93 2.79 -10.80 12.42
CA ALA A 93 1.71 -10.17 11.66
C ALA A 93 0.85 -9.26 12.53
N ARG A 94 0.60 -9.66 13.79
CA ARG A 94 -0.20 -8.86 14.73
C ARG A 94 0.52 -7.57 15.15
N ILE A 95 1.84 -7.63 15.34
CA ILE A 95 2.65 -6.46 15.70
C ILE A 95 2.76 -5.52 14.51
N ASP A 96 2.96 -6.05 13.30
CA ASP A 96 2.95 -5.25 12.07
C ASP A 96 1.59 -4.57 11.85
N ASP A 97 0.50 -5.32 11.98
CA ASP A 97 -0.86 -4.78 11.91
C ASP A 97 -1.10 -3.67 12.94
N ALA A 98 -0.57 -3.81 14.16
CA ALA A 98 -0.68 -2.78 15.17
C ALA A 98 0.16 -1.54 14.83
N ALA A 99 1.39 -1.73 14.34
CA ALA A 99 2.29 -0.65 13.96
C ALA A 99 1.75 0.16 12.77
N ASN A 100 1.10 -0.51 11.81
CA ASN A 100 0.53 0.10 10.61
C ASN A 100 -0.88 0.70 10.83
N PHE A 101 -1.51 0.48 11.99
CA PHE A 101 -2.88 0.90 12.24
C PHE A 101 -3.09 2.41 12.06
N ILE A 102 -2.28 3.23 12.73
CA ILE A 102 -2.39 4.69 12.65
C ILE A 102 -1.90 5.21 11.29
N PRO A 103 -0.70 4.83 10.79
CA PRO A 103 -0.22 5.27 9.48
C PRO A 103 -1.22 5.01 8.35
N ALA A 104 -1.79 3.79 8.25
CA ALA A 104 -2.73 3.46 7.19
C ALA A 104 -3.95 4.39 7.15
N ARG A 105 -4.48 4.76 8.33
CA ARG A 105 -5.67 5.62 8.48
C ARG A 105 -5.38 7.08 8.17
N LEU A 106 -4.15 7.53 8.41
CA LEU A 106 -3.70 8.87 8.02
C LEU A 106 -3.41 8.94 6.51
N THR A 107 -2.87 7.86 5.95
CA THR A 107 -2.43 7.79 4.54
C THR A 107 -3.60 7.75 3.56
N ALA A 108 -4.62 6.94 3.82
CA ALA A 108 -5.67 6.72 2.83
C ALA A 108 -6.47 7.99 2.44
N PRO A 109 -6.85 8.90 3.36
CA PRO A 109 -7.44 10.18 2.97
C PRO A 109 -6.49 11.07 2.15
N LEU A 110 -5.18 11.00 2.40
CA LEU A 110 -4.19 11.76 1.64
C LEU A 110 -4.04 11.24 0.20
N VAL A 111 -4.31 9.95 -0.05
CA VAL A 111 -4.40 9.42 -1.42
C VAL A 111 -5.56 10.09 -2.18
N ALA A 112 -6.69 10.35 -1.53
CA ALA A 112 -7.78 11.09 -2.16
C ALA A 112 -7.42 12.56 -2.42
N VAL A 113 -6.66 13.21 -1.53
CA VAL A 113 -6.13 14.56 -1.77
C VAL A 113 -5.13 14.56 -2.94
N ALA A 114 -4.22 13.58 -2.99
CA ALA A 114 -3.30 13.38 -4.10
C ALA A 114 -4.05 13.16 -5.42
N ALA A 115 -5.14 12.40 -5.40
CA ALA A 115 -6.00 12.20 -6.56
C ALA A 115 -6.59 13.53 -7.08
N ALA A 116 -6.99 14.45 -6.19
CA ALA A 116 -7.45 15.78 -6.59
C ALA A 116 -6.33 16.58 -7.28
N LEU A 117 -5.10 16.56 -6.73
CA LEU A 117 -3.95 17.27 -7.29
C LEU A 117 -3.53 16.74 -8.67
N LEU A 118 -3.66 15.44 -8.88
CA LEU A 118 -3.29 14.76 -10.13
C LEU A 118 -4.45 14.67 -11.13
N ARG A 119 -5.61 15.28 -10.84
CA ARG A 119 -6.83 15.23 -11.67
C ARG A 119 -7.34 13.81 -11.93
N GLU A 120 -7.16 12.95 -10.94
CA GLU A 120 -7.77 11.62 -10.86
C GLU A 120 -9.19 11.73 -10.25
N ARG A 121 -9.67 10.71 -9.54
CA ARG A 121 -11.05 10.65 -9.01
C ARG A 121 -11.11 10.77 -7.47
N PRO A 122 -10.93 11.97 -6.88
CA PRO A 122 -10.87 12.12 -5.42
C PRO A 122 -12.16 11.71 -4.69
N ALA A 123 -13.33 12.03 -5.27
CA ALA A 123 -14.61 11.67 -4.67
C ALA A 123 -14.83 10.15 -4.66
N ALA A 124 -14.50 9.47 -5.75
CA ALA A 124 -14.56 8.01 -5.84
C ALA A 124 -13.53 7.36 -4.91
N SER A 125 -12.31 7.91 -4.80
CA SER A 125 -11.29 7.46 -3.84
C SER A 125 -11.84 7.42 -2.41
N LEU A 126 -12.48 8.50 -1.94
CA LEU A 126 -13.13 8.52 -0.62
C LEU A 126 -14.29 7.55 -0.53
N GLN A 127 -15.18 7.51 -1.53
CA GLN A 127 -16.34 6.61 -1.52
C GLN A 127 -15.92 5.13 -1.39
N ILE A 128 -14.94 4.69 -2.19
CA ILE A 128 -14.43 3.32 -2.15
C ILE A 128 -13.66 3.07 -0.85
N LEU A 129 -12.88 4.04 -0.36
CA LEU A 129 -12.24 3.94 0.96
C LEU A 129 -13.26 3.64 2.06
N TRP A 130 -14.38 4.36 2.10
CA TRP A 130 -15.43 4.11 3.09
C TRP A 130 -16.15 2.77 2.91
N ARG A 131 -16.36 2.34 1.66
CA ARG A 131 -17.11 1.13 1.31
C ARG A 131 -16.29 -0.15 1.51
N ASP A 132 -15.03 -0.15 1.06
CA ASP A 132 -14.27 -1.37 0.78
C ASP A 132 -12.97 -1.51 1.60
N ALA A 133 -12.59 -0.54 2.43
CA ALA A 133 -11.32 -0.63 3.19
C ALA A 133 -11.19 -1.86 4.09
N ARG A 134 -12.31 -2.52 4.42
CA ARG A 134 -12.36 -3.74 5.24
C ARG A 134 -12.37 -5.02 4.40
N ASN A 135 -12.39 -4.92 3.08
CA ASN A 135 -12.39 -6.05 2.16
C ASN A 135 -10.98 -6.63 1.95
N HIS A 136 -10.20 -6.74 3.02
CA HIS A 136 -8.85 -7.25 3.00
C HIS A 136 -8.56 -8.03 4.29
N ALA A 137 -7.70 -9.05 4.22
CA ALA A 137 -7.36 -9.87 5.40
C ALA A 137 -6.60 -9.06 6.46
N SER A 138 -5.64 -8.23 6.03
CA SER A 138 -5.01 -7.24 6.91
C SER A 138 -5.98 -6.08 7.19
N PRO A 139 -6.11 -5.64 8.46
CA PRO A 139 -6.90 -4.48 8.88
C PRO A 139 -6.37 -3.12 8.37
N ASN A 140 -5.24 -3.10 7.66
CA ASN A 140 -4.56 -1.90 7.20
C ASN A 140 -4.43 -1.80 5.69
N ALA A 141 -3.97 -2.86 5.02
CA ALA A 141 -3.68 -2.83 3.59
C ALA A 141 -4.88 -2.37 2.74
N GLY A 142 -6.09 -2.85 3.09
CA GLY A 142 -7.32 -2.48 2.40
C GLY A 142 -7.63 -0.97 2.37
N PHE A 143 -7.11 -0.17 3.31
CA PHE A 143 -7.31 1.27 3.31
C PHE A 143 -6.59 1.95 2.13
N ALA A 144 -5.31 1.62 1.92
CA ALA A 144 -4.54 2.21 0.83
C ALA A 144 -5.01 1.66 -0.53
N GLU A 145 -5.31 0.37 -0.61
CA GLU A 145 -5.86 -0.25 -1.82
C GLU A 145 -7.22 0.34 -2.20
N ALA A 146 -8.14 0.53 -1.25
CA ALA A 146 -9.45 1.11 -1.52
C ALA A 146 -9.37 2.56 -2.01
N ALA A 147 -8.53 3.37 -1.37
CA ALA A 147 -8.31 4.74 -1.82
C ALA A 147 -7.67 4.79 -3.22
N MET A 148 -6.70 3.91 -3.51
CA MET A 148 -6.04 3.81 -4.81
C MET A 148 -7.01 3.34 -5.90
N ALA A 149 -7.77 2.27 -5.64
CA ALA A 149 -8.75 1.69 -6.56
C ALA A 149 -9.81 2.73 -6.96
N GLY A 150 -10.36 3.44 -5.98
CA GLY A 150 -11.32 4.52 -6.25
C GLY A 150 -10.71 5.71 -6.99
N ALA A 151 -9.46 6.09 -6.68
CA ALA A 151 -8.77 7.18 -7.37
C ALA A 151 -8.55 6.86 -8.86
N LEU A 152 -8.14 5.63 -9.17
CA LEU A 152 -7.85 5.17 -10.52
C LEU A 152 -9.10 4.69 -11.28
N GLY A 153 -10.21 4.40 -10.58
CA GLY A 153 -11.42 3.85 -11.19
C GLY A 153 -11.29 2.38 -11.61
N VAL A 154 -10.50 1.60 -10.86
CA VAL A 154 -10.23 0.18 -11.13
C VAL A 154 -10.71 -0.68 -9.97
N GLN A 155 -10.80 -1.99 -10.20
CA GLN A 155 -11.05 -2.98 -9.16
C GLN A 155 -9.77 -3.78 -8.86
N LEU A 156 -9.44 -3.91 -7.58
CA LEU A 156 -8.35 -4.71 -7.05
C LEU A 156 -8.91 -5.94 -6.29
N GLY A 157 -8.02 -6.82 -5.84
CA GLY A 157 -8.40 -8.06 -5.16
C GLY A 157 -8.89 -9.14 -6.13
N GLY A 158 -9.84 -9.97 -5.69
CA GLY A 158 -10.33 -11.09 -6.49
C GLY A 158 -9.44 -12.34 -6.41
N LEU A 159 -9.47 -13.17 -7.44
CA LEU A 159 -8.83 -14.49 -7.43
C LEU A 159 -7.31 -14.38 -7.59
N ASN A 160 -6.57 -14.98 -6.65
CA ASN A 160 -5.13 -15.19 -6.77
C ASN A 160 -4.81 -16.69 -6.67
N TYR A 161 -3.59 -17.06 -7.06
CA TYR A 161 -3.09 -18.43 -6.92
C TYR A 161 -1.82 -18.42 -6.08
N TYR A 162 -1.67 -19.38 -5.18
CA TYR A 162 -0.47 -19.58 -4.38
C TYR A 162 -0.07 -21.05 -4.43
N ALA A 163 1.12 -21.36 -4.96
CA ALA A 163 1.59 -22.73 -5.14
C ALA A 163 0.58 -23.62 -5.90
N GLY A 164 -0.12 -23.03 -6.89
CA GLY A 164 -1.14 -23.68 -7.71
C GLY A 164 -2.56 -23.66 -7.13
N GLU A 165 -2.73 -23.30 -5.85
CA GLU A 165 -4.03 -23.32 -5.18
C GLU A 165 -4.77 -21.98 -5.33
N PRO A 166 -6.06 -21.99 -5.72
CA PRO A 166 -6.86 -20.78 -5.83
C PRO A 166 -7.21 -20.20 -4.44
N GLU A 167 -6.90 -18.92 -4.22
CA GLU A 167 -7.28 -18.16 -3.03
C GLU A 167 -8.17 -16.97 -3.44
N PRO A 168 -9.51 -17.10 -3.30
CA PRO A 168 -10.42 -16.00 -3.59
C PRO A 168 -10.32 -14.93 -2.50
N LYS A 169 -10.00 -13.69 -2.88
CA LYS A 169 -10.07 -12.53 -2.00
C LYS A 169 -11.29 -11.66 -2.34
N PRO A 170 -11.86 -10.94 -1.36
CA PRO A 170 -12.83 -9.89 -1.64
C PRO A 170 -12.28 -8.89 -2.68
N THR A 171 -13.18 -8.28 -3.43
CA THR A 171 -12.80 -7.23 -4.38
C THR A 171 -12.87 -5.85 -3.72
N ILE A 172 -12.05 -4.93 -4.22
CA ILE A 172 -11.92 -3.56 -3.72
C ILE A 172 -12.04 -2.60 -4.90
N GLY A 173 -13.00 -1.67 -4.85
CA GLY A 173 -13.25 -0.72 -5.93
C GLY A 173 -14.18 -1.24 -7.03
N ASP A 174 -14.36 -0.40 -8.04
CA ASP A 174 -15.31 -0.62 -9.13
C ASP A 174 -14.57 -0.77 -10.46
N HIS A 175 -15.05 -1.66 -11.33
CA HIS A 175 -14.53 -1.85 -12.69
C HIS A 175 -14.98 -0.74 -13.65
N VAL A 176 -14.65 0.53 -13.35
CA VAL A 176 -15.00 1.63 -14.26
C VAL A 176 -14.08 1.62 -15.49
N GLU A 177 -12.81 1.31 -15.30
CA GLU A 177 -11.82 1.10 -16.36
C GLU A 177 -11.19 -0.30 -16.19
N PRO A 178 -10.92 -1.02 -17.29
CA PRO A 178 -10.17 -2.26 -17.21
C PRO A 178 -8.73 -1.96 -16.78
N LEU A 179 -8.18 -2.81 -15.92
CA LEU A 179 -6.79 -2.70 -15.52
C LEU A 179 -5.87 -2.86 -16.72
N ALA A 180 -4.84 -2.02 -16.73
CA ALA A 180 -3.94 -1.86 -17.86
C ALA A 180 -2.62 -1.30 -17.36
N ARG A 181 -1.53 -1.56 -18.11
CA ARG A 181 -0.19 -1.09 -17.77
C ARG A 181 -0.10 0.42 -17.45
N GLY A 182 -0.97 1.24 -18.04
CA GLY A 182 -1.04 2.69 -17.81
C GLY A 182 -1.42 3.09 -16.38
N HIS A 183 -2.05 2.20 -15.62
CA HIS A 183 -2.39 2.43 -14.22
C HIS A 183 -1.18 2.35 -13.28
N ILE A 184 -0.13 1.61 -13.64
CA ILE A 184 1.09 1.50 -12.81
C ILE A 184 1.78 2.86 -12.60
N PRO A 185 2.09 3.66 -13.64
CA PRO A 185 2.68 4.99 -13.43
C PRO A 185 1.72 5.97 -12.73
N ARG A 186 0.40 5.87 -12.95
CA ARG A 186 -0.60 6.67 -12.23
C ARG A 186 -0.62 6.35 -10.73
N ALA A 187 -0.58 5.07 -10.37
CA ALA A 187 -0.44 4.61 -8.99
C ALA A 187 0.86 5.12 -8.35
N ASN A 188 1.99 5.07 -9.08
CA ASN A 188 3.25 5.63 -8.60
C ASN A 188 3.16 7.14 -8.37
N ALA A 189 2.51 7.89 -9.28
CA ALA A 189 2.31 9.33 -9.14
C ALA A 189 1.48 9.65 -7.89
N LEU A 190 0.39 8.90 -7.65
CA LEU A 190 -0.41 8.99 -6.43
C LEU A 190 0.43 8.70 -5.18
N MET A 191 1.27 7.66 -5.19
CA MET A 191 2.19 7.35 -4.09
C MET A 191 3.15 8.52 -3.82
N PHE A 192 3.81 9.07 -4.85
CA PHE A 192 4.74 10.20 -4.68
C PHE A 192 4.04 11.45 -4.15
N ALA A 193 2.88 11.81 -4.71
CA ALA A 193 2.10 12.94 -4.23
C ALA A 193 1.64 12.73 -2.78
N THR A 194 1.17 11.53 -2.44
CA THR A 194 0.79 11.16 -1.06
C THR A 194 1.97 11.26 -0.11
N THR A 195 3.16 10.85 -0.55
CA THR A 195 4.39 10.94 0.24
C THR A 195 4.73 12.40 0.57
N VAL A 196 4.67 13.30 -0.42
CA VAL A 196 4.91 14.73 -0.20
C VAL A 196 3.87 15.33 0.75
N LEU A 197 2.59 15.00 0.58
CA LEU A 197 1.52 15.43 1.48
C LEU A 197 1.74 14.95 2.91
N PHE A 198 2.08 13.67 3.07
CA PHE A 198 2.34 13.07 4.38
C PHE A 198 3.56 13.69 5.06
N LEU A 199 4.67 13.88 4.32
CA LEU A 199 5.86 14.57 4.80
C LEU A 199 5.53 16.00 5.27
N THR A 200 4.73 16.73 4.49
CA THR A 200 4.32 18.10 4.83
C THR A 200 3.49 18.10 6.11
N MET A 201 2.54 17.17 6.24
CA MET A 201 1.75 16.98 7.46
C MET A 201 2.64 16.66 8.68
N CYS A 202 3.60 15.76 8.51
CA CYS A 202 4.58 15.40 9.54
C CYS A 202 5.45 16.58 10.00
N LEU A 203 5.99 17.35 9.06
CA LEU A 203 6.80 18.53 9.36
C LEU A 203 5.96 19.63 10.05
N ALA A 204 4.74 19.86 9.58
CA ALA A 204 3.82 20.81 10.21
C ALA A 204 3.49 20.41 11.65
N ALA A 205 3.23 19.12 11.90
CA ALA A 205 2.99 18.60 13.25
C ALA A 205 4.21 18.83 14.16
N ARG A 206 5.42 18.55 13.66
CA ARG A 206 6.66 18.77 14.43
C ARG A 206 6.88 20.23 14.78
N VAL A 207 6.75 21.15 13.81
CA VAL A 207 6.89 22.59 14.05
C VAL A 207 5.85 23.09 15.05
N GLY A 208 4.62 22.59 14.97
CA GLY A 208 3.55 22.92 15.92
C GLY A 208 3.88 22.48 17.36
N LEU A 209 4.43 21.28 17.53
CA LEU A 209 4.84 20.77 18.84
C LEU A 209 5.99 21.59 19.45
N GLU A 210 6.97 21.97 18.63
CA GLU A 210 8.09 22.82 19.06
C GLU A 210 7.60 24.21 19.48
N HIS A 211 6.68 24.82 18.74
CA HIS A 211 6.08 26.12 19.11
C HIS A 211 5.28 26.03 20.40
N TRP A 212 4.48 24.97 20.59
CA TRP A 212 3.71 24.78 21.82
C TRP A 212 4.62 24.60 23.05
N SER A 213 5.65 23.76 22.94
CA SER A 213 6.63 23.55 24.02
C SER A 213 7.35 24.85 24.43
N ASN A 214 7.76 25.64 23.43
CA ASN A 214 8.44 26.93 23.67
C ASN A 214 7.50 28.02 24.21
N GLY A 215 6.21 27.95 23.91
CA GLY A 215 5.19 28.86 24.42
C GLY A 215 4.74 28.55 25.85
N VAL A 216 4.82 27.29 26.29
CA VAL A 216 4.51 26.86 27.67
C VAL A 216 5.67 27.14 28.63
N MET A 217 6.90 27.25 28.14
CA MET A 217 8.09 27.59 28.94
C MET A 217 8.36 29.11 29.08
N ARG A 218 7.48 29.96 28.55
CA ARG A 218 7.52 31.44 28.71
C ARG A 218 6.37 31.89 29.59
#